data_AF-A0A6G8C4U0-F1
#
_entry.id   AF-A0A6G8C4U0-F1
#
_cell.length_a   1.000
_cell.length_b   1.000
_cell.length_c   1.000
_cell.angle_alpha   90.00
_cell.angle_beta   90.00
_cell.angle_gamma   90.00
#
_symmetry.space_group_name_H-M   'P 1'
#
loop_
_entity.id
_entity.type
_entity.pdbx_description
1 polymer ?
#
loop_
_entity_poly.entity_id
_entity_poly.type
_entity_poly.pdbx_seq_one_letter_code
_entity_poly.pdbx_strand_id
1 'polypeptide(L)'
;MPYPPVLDASLVGSYPAAAKAGGGYVWDAVLEYRVWLHPERGAPDEADGSDYYYAFDSYEEAKEFATATTGAEEPLALVLQREYIDEPEDGVFMHICEERVTEWPVAFLRRPRRTDKTIPNFLAPDAPDNRLEILRGTQ
;
A
#
# COMPACT_ATOMS: atom_id res chain seq x y z
N MET A 1 8.60 4.88 14.49
CA MET A 1 7.30 4.26 14.81
C MET A 1 7.20 2.97 14.01
N PRO A 2 6.71 1.88 14.60
CA PRO A 2 6.46 0.64 13.86
C PRO A 2 5.39 0.89 12.79
N TYR A 3 5.39 0.06 11.75
CA TYR A 3 4.32 0.10 10.75
C TYR A 3 3.02 -0.48 11.33
N PRO A 4 1.83 -0.13 10.78
CA PRO A 4 0.54 -0.59 11.29
C PRO A 4 0.40 -2.13 11.22
N PRO A 5 -0.26 -2.78 12.18
CA PRO A 5 -0.61 -4.19 12.02
C PRO A 5 -1.62 -4.38 10.88
N VAL A 6 -1.69 -5.59 10.33
CA VAL A 6 -2.75 -5.97 9.38
C VAL A 6 -4.14 -5.94 10.03
N LEU A 7 -5.16 -5.76 9.18
CA LEU A 7 -6.56 -5.69 9.60
C LEU A 7 -7.06 -7.02 10.18
N ASP A 8 -6.68 -8.13 9.54
CA ASP A 8 -7.07 -9.49 9.93
C ASP A 8 -5.97 -10.47 9.52
N ALA A 9 -5.22 -10.96 10.52
CA ALA A 9 -4.12 -11.90 10.29
C ALA A 9 -4.59 -13.25 9.70
N SER A 10 -5.86 -13.62 9.87
CA SER A 10 -6.41 -14.87 9.31
C SER A 10 -6.65 -14.82 7.80
N LEU A 11 -6.66 -13.62 7.21
CA LEU A 11 -6.83 -13.41 5.77
C LEU A 11 -5.52 -13.19 5.02
N VAL A 12 -4.39 -13.10 5.72
CA VAL A 12 -3.06 -12.94 5.10
C VAL A 12 -2.77 -14.14 4.19
N GLY A 13 -2.35 -13.86 2.95
CA GLY A 13 -2.11 -14.83 1.89
C GLY A 13 -3.36 -15.23 1.11
N SER A 14 -4.56 -14.75 1.48
CA SER A 14 -5.81 -15.07 0.76
C SER A 14 -6.14 -14.07 -0.35
N TYR A 15 -5.49 -12.90 -0.37
CA TYR A 15 -5.78 -11.87 -1.35
C TYR A 15 -5.17 -12.21 -2.72
N PRO A 16 -5.82 -11.85 -3.84
CA PRO A 16 -5.25 -12.09 -5.17
C PRO A 16 -3.90 -11.39 -5.36
N ALA A 17 -3.00 -12.01 -6.13
CA ALA A 17 -1.73 -11.40 -6.51
C ALA A 17 -1.93 -10.05 -7.22
N ALA A 18 -2.92 -10.00 -8.12
CA ALA A 18 -3.26 -8.78 -8.86
C ALA A 18 -3.90 -7.73 -7.94
N ALA A 19 -3.27 -6.56 -7.85
CA ALA A 19 -3.79 -5.37 -7.17
C ALA A 19 -3.94 -4.21 -8.17
N LYS A 20 -4.75 -3.20 -7.82
CA LYS A 20 -4.88 -2.00 -8.67
C LYS A 20 -3.56 -1.23 -8.70
N ALA A 21 -3.14 -0.83 -9.90
CA ALA A 21 -2.02 0.08 -10.10
C ALA A 21 -2.40 1.52 -9.69
N GLY A 22 -1.39 2.31 -9.30
CA GLY A 22 -1.61 3.68 -8.82
C GLY A 22 -2.04 3.69 -7.36
N GLY A 23 -1.06 3.76 -6.45
CA GLY A 23 -1.28 3.66 -5.00
C GLY A 23 -2.33 4.64 -4.48
N GLY A 24 -2.57 5.77 -5.13
CA GLY A 24 -3.49 6.77 -4.60
C GLY A 24 -2.92 7.44 -3.35
N TYR A 25 -3.76 8.23 -2.69
CA TYR A 25 -3.31 9.28 -1.78
C TYR A 25 -3.55 8.99 -0.29
N VAL A 26 -4.45 8.06 0.00
CA VAL A 26 -4.98 7.74 1.32
C VAL A 26 -5.03 6.23 1.54
N TRP A 27 -5.07 5.77 2.77
CA TRP A 27 -5.22 4.33 3.08
C TRP A 27 -6.16 4.14 4.27
N ASP A 28 -6.95 3.07 4.24
CA ASP A 28 -7.89 2.73 5.30
C ASP A 28 -7.37 1.60 6.18
N ALA A 29 -6.68 0.59 5.66
CA ALA A 29 -6.08 -0.47 6.47
C ALA A 29 -4.97 -1.18 5.71
N VAL A 30 -4.04 -1.81 6.43
CA VAL A 30 -3.10 -2.77 5.83
C VAL A 30 -3.78 -4.14 5.84
N LEU A 31 -3.75 -4.86 4.73
CA LEU A 31 -4.31 -6.19 4.58
C LEU A 31 -3.25 -7.26 4.76
N GLU A 32 -2.08 -7.07 4.14
CA GLU A 32 -0.92 -7.94 4.26
C GLU A 32 0.35 -7.21 3.80
N TYR A 33 1.51 -7.65 4.29
CA TYR A 33 2.82 -7.26 3.78
C TYR A 33 3.30 -8.29 2.77
N ARG A 34 3.67 -7.86 1.57
CA ARG A 34 4.09 -8.73 0.47
C ARG A 34 5.57 -8.56 0.20
N VAL A 35 6.27 -9.67 0.08
CA VAL A 35 7.64 -9.71 -0.44
C VAL A 35 7.57 -10.45 -1.77
N TRP A 36 7.82 -9.73 -2.86
CA TRP A 36 7.89 -10.30 -4.20
C TRP A 36 9.24 -10.96 -4.43
N LEU A 37 9.24 -12.09 -5.13
CA LEU A 37 10.40 -12.89 -5.46
C LEU A 37 10.48 -13.10 -6.96
N HIS A 38 11.71 -13.03 -7.43
CA HIS A 38 12.07 -12.97 -8.85
C HIS A 38 13.07 -14.08 -9.17
N PRO A 39 12.62 -15.21 -9.75
CA PRO A 39 13.53 -16.30 -10.14
C PRO A 39 14.68 -15.84 -11.04
N GLU A 40 14.42 -14.86 -11.91
CA GLU A 40 15.42 -14.26 -12.80
C GLU A 40 16.48 -13.44 -12.05
N ARG A 41 16.19 -13.02 -10.80
CA ARG A 41 17.14 -12.38 -9.88
C ARG A 41 17.77 -13.36 -8.89
N GLY A 42 17.52 -14.67 -9.06
CA GLY A 42 18.12 -15.74 -8.26
C GLY A 42 17.27 -16.21 -7.07
N ALA A 43 15.99 -15.85 -7.01
CA ALA A 43 15.06 -16.50 -6.09
C ALA A 43 14.78 -17.95 -6.52
N PRO A 44 14.32 -18.83 -5.62
CA PRO A 44 13.85 -20.17 -5.99
C PRO A 44 12.78 -20.12 -7.08
N ASP A 45 12.86 -21.02 -8.04
CA ASP A 45 11.86 -21.13 -9.11
C ASP A 45 10.68 -22.00 -8.66
N GLU A 46 9.78 -21.40 -7.87
CA GLU A 46 8.59 -22.07 -7.32
C GLU A 46 7.35 -21.91 -8.20
N ALA A 47 7.44 -21.06 -9.24
CA ALA A 47 6.32 -20.65 -10.08
C ALA A 47 6.65 -20.71 -11.58
N ASP A 48 7.45 -21.69 -11.99
CA ASP A 48 7.81 -21.97 -13.39
C ASP A 48 8.31 -20.74 -14.17
N GLY A 49 9.21 -19.98 -13.54
CA GLY A 49 9.84 -18.77 -14.04
C GLY A 49 9.01 -17.49 -13.84
N SER A 50 7.84 -17.58 -13.20
CA SER A 50 6.99 -16.43 -12.89
C SER A 50 7.35 -15.80 -11.54
N ASP A 51 7.11 -14.50 -11.42
CA ASP A 51 7.17 -13.80 -10.13
C ASP A 51 6.09 -14.33 -9.18
N TYR A 52 6.43 -14.44 -7.91
CA TYR A 52 5.52 -14.84 -6.84
C TYR A 52 5.79 -14.00 -5.59
N TYR A 53 4.95 -14.12 -4.57
CA TYR A 53 5.13 -13.39 -3.32
C TYR A 53 4.83 -14.24 -2.11
N TYR A 54 5.49 -13.91 -1.00
CA TYR A 54 5.09 -14.34 0.34
C TYR A 54 4.37 -13.21 1.05
N ALA A 55 3.30 -13.56 1.78
CA ALA A 55 2.48 -12.63 2.55
C ALA A 55 2.76 -12.79 4.05
N PHE A 56 2.81 -11.66 4.75
CA PHE A 56 3.12 -11.57 6.18
C PHE A 56 2.11 -10.66 6.89
N ASP A 57 1.85 -10.91 8.17
CA ASP A 57 0.99 -10.07 9.01
C ASP A 57 1.75 -8.90 9.67
N SER A 58 3.07 -8.91 9.54
CA SER A 58 4.02 -7.99 10.15
C SER A 58 5.05 -7.49 9.15
N TYR A 59 5.33 -6.18 9.19
CA TYR A 59 6.38 -5.59 8.36
C TYR A 59 7.75 -6.13 8.74
N GLU A 60 8.01 -6.27 10.04
CA GLU A 60 9.29 -6.70 10.57
C GLU A 60 9.65 -8.10 10.06
N GLU A 61 8.69 -9.03 10.07
CA GLU A 61 8.87 -10.38 9.53
C GLU A 61 9.11 -10.36 8.01
N ALA A 62 8.30 -9.58 7.27
CA ALA A 62 8.48 -9.41 5.83
C ALA A 62 9.87 -8.85 5.51
N LYS A 63 10.35 -7.88 6.31
CA LYS A 63 11.64 -7.23 6.10
C LYS A 63 12.81 -8.16 6.40
N GLU A 64 12.72 -8.95 7.47
CA GLU A 64 13.72 -9.98 7.79
C GLU A 64 13.80 -11.02 6.67
N PHE A 65 12.64 -11.50 6.20
CA PHE A 65 12.57 -12.44 5.08
C PHE A 65 13.17 -11.87 3.78
N ALA A 66 12.80 -10.65 3.39
CA ALA A 66 13.32 -9.98 2.20
C ALA A 66 14.85 -9.80 2.26
N THR A 67 15.40 -9.50 3.43
CA THR A 67 16.84 -9.29 3.61
C THR A 67 17.62 -10.61 3.56
N ALA A 68 17.01 -11.70 4.01
CA ALA A 68 17.62 -13.02 4.02
C ALA A 68 17.50 -13.76 2.66
N THR A 69 16.61 -13.32 1.78
CA THR A 69 16.26 -14.04 0.55
C THR A 69 16.85 -13.38 -0.69
N THR A 70 17.69 -14.11 -1.42
CA THR A 70 18.21 -13.66 -2.72
C THR A 70 17.08 -13.54 -3.73
N GLY A 71 17.07 -12.45 -4.51
CA GLY A 71 16.04 -12.21 -5.52
C GLY A 71 14.72 -11.68 -4.98
N ALA A 72 14.62 -11.38 -3.67
CA ALA A 72 13.47 -10.74 -3.07
C ALA A 72 13.48 -9.21 -3.25
N GLU A 73 12.30 -8.60 -3.36
CA GLU A 73 12.11 -7.14 -3.31
C GLU A 73 11.91 -6.61 -1.89
N GLU A 74 11.98 -5.30 -1.73
CA GLU A 74 11.58 -4.64 -0.49
C GLU A 74 10.09 -4.88 -0.21
N PRO A 75 9.68 -5.06 1.06
CA PRO A 75 8.29 -5.30 1.39
C PRO A 75 7.37 -4.18 0.90
N LEU A 76 6.27 -4.58 0.26
CA LEU A 76 5.14 -3.72 -0.05
C LEU A 76 4.00 -3.99 0.93
N ALA A 77 3.15 -3.00 1.14
CA ALA A 77 1.93 -3.15 1.92
C ALA A 77 0.73 -3.23 0.97
N LEU A 78 -0.01 -4.32 1.03
CA LEU A 78 -1.33 -4.39 0.41
C LEU A 78 -2.28 -3.57 1.29
N VAL A 79 -2.86 -2.51 0.75
CA VAL A 79 -3.74 -1.62 1.51
C VAL A 79 -5.16 -1.67 0.99
N LEU A 80 -6.10 -1.64 1.92
CA LEU A 80 -7.52 -1.38 1.67
C LEU A 80 -7.73 0.14 1.56
N GLN A 81 -8.47 0.54 0.54
CA GLN A 81 -9.01 1.88 0.39
C GLN A 81 -10.52 1.74 0.25
N ARG A 82 -11.28 2.23 1.22
CA ARG A 82 -12.75 2.23 1.16
C ARG A 82 -13.27 3.34 0.25
N GLU A 83 -12.51 4.42 0.22
CA GLU A 83 -12.68 5.54 -0.69
C GLU A 83 -11.28 6.05 -1.01
N TYR A 84 -11.09 6.59 -2.20
CA TYR A 84 -9.78 7.06 -2.64
C TYR A 84 -9.88 8.34 -3.45
N ILE A 85 -8.73 8.97 -3.62
CA ILE A 85 -8.56 10.11 -4.52
C ILE A 85 -7.90 9.57 -5.78
N ASP A 86 -8.58 9.74 -6.90
CA ASP A 86 -8.04 9.46 -8.22
C ASP A 86 -7.48 10.75 -8.83
N GLU A 87 -6.45 10.62 -9.65
CA GLU A 87 -5.82 11.73 -10.36
C GLU A 87 -5.60 11.32 -11.82
N PRO A 88 -6.65 11.38 -12.67
CA PRO A 88 -6.55 10.99 -14.08
C PRO A 88 -5.62 11.91 -14.87
N GLU A 89 -5.51 13.18 -14.46
CA GLU A 89 -4.64 14.20 -15.02
C GLU A 89 -3.94 14.94 -13.87
N ASP A 90 -2.69 15.37 -14.09
CA ASP A 90 -1.89 16.08 -13.08
C ASP A 90 -2.66 17.30 -12.52
N GLY A 91 -2.87 17.31 -11.20
CA GLY A 91 -3.63 18.32 -10.47
C GLY A 91 -5.15 18.16 -10.50
N VAL A 92 -5.70 17.19 -11.23
CA VAL A 92 -7.15 16.91 -11.30
C VAL A 92 -7.51 15.80 -10.33
N PHE A 93 -7.93 16.17 -9.12
CA PHE A 93 -8.28 15.21 -8.08
C PHE A 93 -9.78 14.90 -8.05
N MET A 94 -10.13 13.61 -8.07
CA MET A 94 -11.50 13.12 -7.98
C MET A 94 -11.70 12.22 -6.75
N HIS A 95 -12.77 12.43 -6.00
CA HIS A 95 -13.16 11.51 -4.91
C HIS A 95 -13.92 10.33 -5.50
N ILE A 96 -13.39 9.13 -5.29
CA ILE A 96 -14.07 7.89 -5.64
C ILE A 96 -14.51 7.16 -4.37
N CYS A 97 -15.82 6.91 -4.27
CA CYS A 97 -16.45 6.22 -3.14
C CYS A 97 -16.63 4.73 -3.43
N GLU A 98 -15.54 4.05 -3.79
CA GLU A 98 -15.54 2.61 -4.08
C GLU A 98 -14.38 1.91 -3.36
N GLU A 99 -14.64 0.69 -2.89
CA GLU A 99 -13.60 -0.14 -2.27
C GLU A 99 -12.62 -0.67 -3.31
N ARG A 100 -11.33 -0.54 -3.02
CA ARG A 100 -10.26 -1.17 -3.80
C ARG A 100 -9.09 -1.59 -2.94
N VAL A 101 -8.26 -2.45 -3.53
CA VAL A 101 -7.00 -2.92 -2.95
C VAL A 101 -5.85 -2.54 -3.87
N THR A 102 -4.77 -2.02 -3.29
CA THR A 102 -3.58 -1.57 -4.01
C THR A 102 -2.32 -1.84 -3.19
N GLU A 103 -1.17 -1.95 -3.85
CA GLU A 103 0.13 -2.14 -3.18
C GLU A 103 0.85 -0.82 -3.01
N TRP A 104 1.36 -0.57 -1.80
CA TRP A 104 2.06 0.64 -1.41
C TRP A 104 3.50 0.36 -1.01
N PRO A 105 4.44 1.24 -1.36
CA PRO A 105 5.68 1.35 -0.62
C PRO A 105 5.38 1.58 0.86
N VAL A 106 5.94 0.75 1.74
CA VAL A 106 5.66 0.80 3.20
C VAL A 106 5.89 2.19 3.79
N ALA A 107 6.82 2.98 3.24
CA ALA A 107 7.09 4.35 3.67
C ALA A 107 5.84 5.25 3.62
N PHE A 108 4.87 4.98 2.74
CA PHE A 108 3.63 5.75 2.64
C PHE A 108 2.67 5.47 3.79
N LEU A 109 2.80 4.36 4.51
CA LEU A 109 2.04 4.08 5.73
C LEU A 109 2.42 5.00 6.91
N ARG A 110 3.50 5.78 6.78
CA ARG A 110 3.82 6.85 7.73
C ARG A 110 2.87 8.04 7.62
N ARG A 111 2.14 8.16 6.51
CA ARG A 111 1.06 9.12 6.35
C ARG A 111 -0.08 8.76 7.31
N PRO A 112 -0.78 9.74 7.89
CA PRO A 112 -1.98 9.47 8.69
C PRO A 112 -2.97 8.58 7.93
N ARG A 113 -3.58 7.65 8.66
CA ARG A 113 -4.70 6.86 8.15
C ARG A 113 -5.84 7.77 7.74
N ARG A 114 -6.57 7.42 6.67
CA ARG A 114 -7.75 8.15 6.22
C ARG A 114 -8.78 8.25 7.35
N THR A 115 -9.39 9.42 7.45
CA THR A 115 -10.57 9.69 8.28
C THR A 115 -11.67 10.25 7.39
N ASP A 116 -12.88 10.35 7.92
CA ASP A 116 -14.03 10.97 7.24
C ASP A 116 -13.76 12.44 6.84
N LYS A 117 -12.74 13.07 7.42
CA LYS A 117 -12.32 14.45 7.10
C LYS A 117 -11.20 14.53 6.08
N THR A 118 -10.46 13.44 5.82
CA THR A 118 -9.22 13.48 5.02
C THR A 118 -9.51 13.89 3.57
N ILE A 119 -10.44 13.23 2.88
CA ILE A 119 -10.76 13.54 1.49
C ILE A 119 -11.53 14.88 1.37
N PRO A 120 -12.55 15.17 2.22
CA PRO A 120 -13.22 16.46 2.17
C PRO A 120 -12.28 17.65 2.38
N ASN A 121 -11.34 17.56 3.32
CA ASN A 121 -10.35 18.62 3.55
C ASN A 121 -9.38 18.75 2.37
N PHE A 122 -8.98 17.63 1.76
CA PHE A 122 -8.08 17.63 0.60
C PHE A 122 -8.69 18.29 -0.63
N LEU A 123 -10.01 18.11 -0.84
CA LEU A 123 -10.73 18.67 -1.98
C LEU A 123 -11.38 20.04 -1.70
N ALA A 124 -11.21 20.57 -0.50
CA ALA A 124 -11.80 21.85 -0.12
C ALA A 124 -11.25 23.00 -0.99
N PRO A 125 -12.07 24.00 -1.34
CA PRO A 125 -11.65 25.14 -2.17
C PRO A 125 -10.59 26.01 -1.49
N ASP A 126 -10.51 25.96 -0.16
CA ASP A 126 -9.55 26.64 0.70
C ASP A 126 -8.41 25.71 1.18
N ALA A 127 -8.28 24.51 0.59
CA ALA A 127 -7.14 23.64 0.83
C ALA A 127 -5.82 24.37 0.51
N PRO A 128 -4.74 24.15 1.28
CA PRO A 128 -3.43 24.74 1.00
C PRO A 128 -2.95 24.35 -0.39
N ASP A 129 -2.19 25.25 -1.03
CA ASP A 129 -1.64 25.05 -2.38
C ASP A 129 -0.88 23.72 -2.50
N ASN A 130 -0.16 23.31 -1.44
CA ASN A 130 0.45 21.99 -1.34
C ASN A 130 -0.49 20.99 -0.66
N ARG A 131 -1.52 20.54 -1.38
CA ARG A 131 -2.56 19.61 -0.87
C ARG A 131 -1.99 18.31 -0.31
N LEU A 132 -0.79 17.91 -0.74
CA LEU A 132 -0.09 16.73 -0.21
C LEU A 132 0.32 16.87 1.26
N GLU A 133 0.39 18.09 1.82
CA GLU A 133 0.67 18.31 3.24
C GLU A 133 -0.48 17.84 4.14
N ILE A 134 -1.74 17.96 3.68
CA ILE A 134 -2.91 17.38 4.37
C ILE A 134 -2.72 15.88 4.54
N LEU A 135 -2.23 15.20 3.49
CA LEU A 135 -1.99 13.76 3.48
C LEU A 135 -0.76 13.34 4.29
N ARG A 136 0.15 14.28 4.60
CA ARG A 136 1.33 14.02 5.44
C ARG A 136 1.06 14.29 6.91
N GLY A 137 -0.08 14.90 7.25
CA GLY A 137 -0.44 15.24 8.63
C GLY A 137 0.39 16.37 9.22
N THR A 138 0.92 17.28 8.39
CA THR A 138 1.79 18.38 8.80
C THR A 138 1.06 19.72 8.96
N GLN A 139 -0.27 19.70 9.15
CA GLN A 139 -1.09 20.88 9.45
C GLN A 139 -1.32 21.05 10.95
#